data_AF-A0A261KV39-F1
#
_entry.id   AF-A0A261KV39-F1
#
_cell.length_a   1.000
_cell.length_b   1.000
_cell.length_c   1.000
_cell.angle_alpha   90.00
_cell.angle_beta   90.00
_cell.angle_gamma   90.00
#
_symmetry.space_group_name_H-M   'P 1'
#
loop_
_entity.id
_entity.type
_entity.pdbx_description
1 polymer ?
#
loop_
_entity_poly.entity_id
_entity_poly.type
_entity_poly.pdbx_seq_one_letter_code
_entity_poly.pdbx_strand_id
1 'polypeptide(L)'
;MPINSYENSRRQAVIINGLAECEETVSLSGVLHSRGDFTVGYWPQTNRSWQDVKGGILECLNINPPQPPFERGELEIEPPQPPLGKGELELETAFFYIRGEVETVINDDDEQEHYLVLGDGVRISCFWLQRKLWSSQVRQQVILLDFPNAENDVLTQWVEYLHQEKNKSQCIIASSSLEFS
;
A
#
# COMPACT_ATOMS: atom_id res chain seq x y z
N MET A 1 -12.74 9.36 26.81
CA MET A 1 -12.17 8.02 27.07
C MET A 1 -11.38 7.63 25.83
N PRO A 2 -10.05 7.69 25.78
CA PRO A 2 -9.32 7.18 24.62
C PRO A 2 -9.04 5.69 24.85
N ILE A 3 -9.63 4.85 24.00
CA ILE A 3 -9.25 3.44 23.90
C ILE A 3 -7.97 3.42 23.07
N ASN A 4 -6.82 3.38 23.73
CA ASN A 4 -5.56 2.97 23.10
C ASN A 4 -5.67 1.46 22.81
N SER A 5 -6.19 1.12 21.64
CA SER A 5 -6.09 -0.22 21.05
C SER A 5 -5.38 -0.11 19.70
N TYR A 6 -4.21 0.52 19.70
CA TYR A 6 -3.22 0.27 18.66
C TYR A 6 -2.37 -0.90 19.17
N GLU A 7 -1.91 -1.77 18.27
CA GLU A 7 -1.12 -2.99 18.52
C GLU A 7 -1.97 -4.24 18.81
N ASN A 8 -2.40 -4.91 17.72
CA ASN A 8 -2.65 -6.37 17.58
C ASN A 8 -3.67 -6.71 16.47
N SER A 9 -4.14 -5.74 15.67
CA SER A 9 -5.02 -6.10 14.56
C SER A 9 -4.26 -6.91 13.50
N ARG A 10 -4.88 -8.01 13.07
CA ARG A 10 -4.44 -8.83 11.93
C ARG A 10 -4.87 -8.24 10.59
N ARG A 11 -5.47 -7.05 10.61
CA ARG A 11 -6.02 -6.35 9.45
C ARG A 11 -5.38 -4.98 9.36
N GLN A 12 -4.67 -4.73 8.28
CA GLN A 12 -4.07 -3.43 8.00
C GLN A 12 -4.69 -2.82 6.77
N ALA A 13 -4.88 -1.51 6.81
CA ALA A 13 -5.40 -0.76 5.69
C ALA A 13 -4.47 0.43 5.42
N VAL A 14 -4.26 0.72 4.14
CA VAL A 14 -3.66 1.98 3.71
C VAL A 14 -4.60 2.68 2.75
N ILE A 15 -4.87 3.94 3.03
CA ILE A 15 -5.64 4.85 2.18
C ILE A 15 -4.63 5.86 1.63
N ILE A 16 -4.46 5.86 0.32
CA ILE A 16 -3.57 6.76 -0.41
C ILE A 16 -4.45 7.64 -1.28
N ASN A 17 -4.61 8.89 -0.88
CA ASN A 17 -5.34 9.88 -1.66
C ASN A 17 -4.35 10.89 -2.24
N GLY A 18 -3.92 10.65 -3.48
CA GLY A 18 -2.98 11.51 -4.21
C GLY A 18 -3.58 12.84 -4.68
N LEU A 19 -4.90 13.04 -4.53
CA LEU A 19 -5.61 14.24 -4.98
C LEU A 19 -5.97 15.15 -3.81
N ALA A 20 -5.96 16.47 -4.07
CA ALA A 20 -6.33 17.46 -3.07
C ALA A 20 -7.85 17.41 -2.79
N GLU A 21 -8.26 17.65 -1.55
CA GLU A 21 -9.64 18.00 -1.16
C GLU A 21 -10.73 16.93 -1.41
N CYS A 22 -10.63 15.74 -0.80
CA CYS A 22 -11.69 14.72 -0.86
C CYS A 22 -12.08 14.23 0.55
N GLU A 23 -13.15 14.79 1.11
CA GLU A 23 -13.69 14.43 2.44
C GLU A 23 -14.19 12.97 2.51
N GLU A 24 -14.60 12.37 1.38
CA GLU A 24 -15.14 11.01 1.34
C GLU A 24 -14.14 9.96 1.85
N THR A 25 -12.83 10.19 1.61
CA THR A 25 -11.77 9.27 2.04
C THR A 25 -11.60 9.22 3.57
N VAL A 26 -11.96 10.29 4.27
CA VAL A 26 -11.96 10.35 5.74
C VAL A 26 -13.06 9.44 6.31
N SER A 27 -14.23 9.38 5.66
CA SER A 27 -15.33 8.52 6.10
C SER A 27 -15.00 7.02 5.94
N LEU A 28 -14.32 6.64 4.85
CA LEU A 28 -13.88 5.25 4.64
C LEU A 28 -12.91 4.80 5.74
N SER A 29 -11.96 5.66 6.12
CA SER A 29 -11.01 5.37 7.20
C SER A 29 -11.72 5.05 8.53
N GLY A 30 -12.76 5.82 8.86
CA GLY A 30 -13.56 5.62 10.06
C GLY A 30 -14.35 4.31 10.03
N VAL A 31 -14.88 3.91 8.88
CA VAL A 31 -15.59 2.62 8.72
C VAL A 31 -14.63 1.44 8.85
N LEU A 32 -13.47 1.49 8.17
CA LEU A 32 -12.46 0.43 8.26
C LEU A 32 -11.96 0.26 9.69
N HIS A 33 -11.71 1.37 10.40
CA HIS A 33 -11.29 1.32 11.80
C HIS A 33 -12.39 0.81 12.74
N SER A 34 -13.60 1.40 12.67
CA SER A 34 -14.67 1.12 13.65
C SER A 34 -15.41 -0.20 13.43
N ARG A 35 -15.58 -0.63 12.18
CA ARG A 35 -16.38 -1.82 11.82
C ARG A 35 -15.53 -2.93 11.21
N GLY A 36 -14.44 -2.56 10.55
CA GLY A 36 -13.56 -3.52 9.88
C GLY A 36 -12.40 -4.02 10.74
N ASP A 37 -12.21 -3.44 11.94
CA ASP A 37 -11.10 -3.73 12.85
C ASP A 37 -9.73 -3.56 12.17
N PHE A 38 -9.61 -2.60 11.25
CA PHE A 38 -8.36 -2.30 10.57
C PHE A 38 -7.52 -1.29 11.38
N THR A 39 -6.22 -1.55 11.44
CA THR A 39 -5.23 -0.49 11.67
C THR A 39 -5.08 0.28 10.36
N VAL A 40 -5.50 1.54 10.33
CA VAL A 40 -5.56 2.34 9.11
C VAL A 40 -4.40 3.35 9.08
N GLY A 41 -3.55 3.26 8.07
CA GLY A 41 -2.65 4.34 7.64
C GLY A 41 -3.33 5.18 6.55
N TYR A 42 -3.13 6.50 6.60
CA TYR A 42 -3.71 7.43 5.61
C TYR A 42 -2.60 8.27 4.99
N TRP A 43 -2.71 8.63 3.71
CA TRP A 43 -1.83 9.57 3.01
C TRP A 43 -2.69 10.53 2.17
N PRO A 44 -2.45 11.85 2.19
CA PRO A 44 -1.33 12.55 2.85
C PRO A 44 -1.46 12.62 4.38
N GLN A 45 -0.33 12.76 5.08
CA GLN A 45 -0.28 13.04 6.53
C GLN A 45 0.34 14.40 6.78
N THR A 46 -0.12 15.11 7.81
CA THR A 46 0.47 16.41 8.20
C THR A 46 1.90 16.29 8.73
N ASN A 47 2.32 15.11 9.17
CA ASN A 47 3.60 14.85 9.83
C ASN A 47 4.51 13.86 9.09
N ARG A 48 4.14 13.41 7.88
CA ARG A 48 4.99 12.54 7.06
C ARG A 48 5.01 13.01 5.61
N SER A 49 6.16 12.86 4.96
CA SER A 49 6.35 13.26 3.56
C SER A 49 5.76 12.20 2.63
N TRP A 50 5.29 12.60 1.44
CA TRP A 50 4.95 11.66 0.38
C TRP A 50 6.06 10.67 0.04
N GLN A 51 7.33 10.99 0.30
CA GLN A 51 8.45 10.06 0.12
C GLN A 51 8.33 8.79 1.00
N ASP A 52 7.66 8.89 2.13
CA ASP A 52 7.47 7.80 3.10
C ASP A 52 6.30 6.87 2.74
N VAL A 53 5.49 7.21 1.72
CA VAL A 53 4.30 6.44 1.33
C VAL A 53 4.62 4.98 1.00
N LYS A 54 5.77 4.74 0.35
CA LYS A 54 6.24 3.39 0.04
C LYS A 54 6.50 2.59 1.31
N GLY A 55 7.01 3.24 2.37
CA GLY A 55 7.16 2.63 3.69
C GLY A 55 5.83 2.20 4.29
N GLY A 56 4.81 3.06 4.20
CA GLY A 56 3.46 2.74 4.67
C GLY A 56 2.80 1.56 3.91
N ILE A 57 3.04 1.45 2.60
CA ILE A 57 2.60 0.29 1.80
C ILE A 57 3.30 -0.99 2.28
N LEU A 58 4.62 -0.93 2.51
CA LEU A 58 5.40 -2.09 2.96
C LEU A 58 4.96 -2.56 4.34
N GLU A 59 4.73 -1.62 5.27
CA GLU A 59 4.16 -1.90 6.59
C GLU A 59 2.81 -2.61 6.44
N CYS A 60 1.90 -2.07 5.63
CA CYS A 60 0.58 -2.63 5.33
C CYS A 60 0.63 -4.05 4.73
N LEU A 61 1.72 -4.40 4.04
CA LEU A 61 1.93 -5.72 3.41
C LEU A 61 2.70 -6.70 4.29
N ASN A 62 3.06 -6.30 5.52
CA ASN A 62 3.97 -7.02 6.40
C ASN A 62 5.29 -7.37 5.69
N ILE A 63 5.83 -6.42 4.92
CA ILE A 63 7.11 -6.55 4.24
C ILE A 63 8.11 -5.71 5.02
N ASN A 64 8.99 -6.38 5.76
CA ASN A 64 10.10 -5.69 6.39
C ASN A 64 11.04 -5.16 5.30
N PRO A 65 11.37 -3.86 5.29
CA PRO A 65 12.44 -3.37 4.45
C PRO A 65 13.72 -4.14 4.81
N PRO A 66 14.57 -4.51 3.84
CA PRO A 66 15.84 -5.14 4.15
C PRO A 66 16.58 -4.22 5.13
N GLN A 67 16.86 -4.73 6.33
CA GLN A 67 17.65 -3.99 7.29
C GLN A 67 19.02 -3.73 6.65
N PRO A 68 19.55 -2.49 6.74
CA PRO A 68 20.90 -2.24 6.24
C PRO A 68 21.84 -3.24 6.92
N PRO A 69 22.79 -3.84 6.17
CA PRO A 69 23.78 -4.71 6.78
C PRO A 69 24.48 -3.88 7.86
N PHE A 70 24.36 -4.33 9.11
CA PHE A 70 25.03 -3.72 10.25
C PHE A 70 26.48 -3.42 9.85
N GLU A 71 26.87 -2.14 9.92
CA GLU A 71 28.25 -1.74 9.74
C GLU A 71 29.09 -2.52 10.75
N ARG A 72 29.93 -3.40 10.22
CA ARG A 72 30.68 -4.41 10.96
C ARG A 72 31.78 -3.71 11.78
N GLY A 73 31.43 -3.28 12.98
CA GLY A 73 32.34 -2.78 14.01
C GLY A 73 32.22 -3.59 15.29
N GLU A 74 33.09 -4.59 15.42
CA GLU A 74 33.69 -5.10 16.67
C GLU A 74 32.79 -5.37 17.89
N LEU A 75 32.18 -6.56 17.93
CA LEU A 75 32.17 -7.56 19.03
C LEU A 75 31.06 -8.56 18.70
N GLU A 76 31.41 -9.83 18.52
CA GLU A 76 30.47 -10.94 18.35
C GLU A 76 29.63 -11.10 19.62
N ILE A 77 28.56 -10.31 19.74
CA ILE A 77 27.39 -10.67 20.52
C ILE A 77 26.48 -11.36 19.49
N GLU A 78 26.24 -12.66 19.65
CA GLU A 78 25.25 -13.38 18.85
C GLU A 78 23.99 -12.51 18.73
N PRO A 79 23.42 -12.36 17.52
CA PRO A 79 22.22 -11.54 17.35
C PRO A 79 21.19 -12.01 18.39
N PRO A 80 20.59 -11.10 19.17
CA PRO A 80 19.61 -11.49 20.18
C PRO A 80 18.58 -12.35 19.49
N GLN A 81 18.48 -13.62 19.89
CA GLN A 81 17.47 -14.52 19.36
C GLN A 81 16.12 -13.80 19.46
N PRO A 82 15.31 -13.76 18.40
CA PRO A 82 14.01 -13.13 18.48
C PRO A 82 13.27 -13.77 19.67
N PRO A 83 12.70 -12.98 20.58
CA PRO A 83 12.13 -13.51 21.81
C PRO A 83 11.13 -14.61 21.47
N LEU A 84 11.45 -15.84 21.89
CA LEU A 84 10.53 -16.97 21.88
C LEU A 84 9.29 -16.57 22.69
N GLY A 85 8.17 -16.34 22.02
CA GLY A 85 6.87 -16.14 22.68
C GLY A 85 6.36 -14.70 22.73
N LYS A 86 6.04 -14.14 21.57
CA LYS A 86 4.72 -13.54 21.34
C LYS A 86 4.21 -14.20 20.06
N GLY A 87 3.00 -14.74 20.05
CA GLY A 87 2.41 -15.19 18.79
C GLY A 87 2.43 -14.00 17.85
N GLU A 88 3.35 -13.97 16.89
CA GLU A 88 3.35 -12.98 15.82
C GLU A 88 1.99 -13.14 15.17
N LEU A 89 1.12 -12.19 15.42
CA LEU A 89 -0.21 -12.17 14.84
C LEU A 89 0.00 -12.01 13.34
N GLU A 90 0.06 -13.14 12.63
CA GLU A 90 0.22 -13.16 11.18
C GLU A 90 -0.83 -12.25 10.58
N LEU A 91 -0.38 -11.21 9.88
CA LEU A 91 -1.25 -10.27 9.19
C LEU A 91 -2.11 -11.05 8.18
N GLU A 92 -3.42 -11.06 8.37
CA GLU A 92 -4.35 -11.83 7.54
C GLU A 92 -4.84 -11.04 6.35
N THR A 93 -5.19 -9.77 6.55
CA THR A 93 -5.83 -8.96 5.53
C THR A 93 -5.11 -7.63 5.37
N ALA A 94 -4.74 -7.32 4.13
CA ALA A 94 -4.33 -5.98 3.74
C ALA A 94 -5.41 -5.35 2.85
N PHE A 95 -5.77 -4.10 3.16
CA PHE A 95 -6.72 -3.31 2.39
C PHE A 95 -6.00 -2.09 1.81
N PHE A 96 -6.14 -1.88 0.51
CA PHE A 96 -5.61 -0.72 -0.21
C PHE A 96 -6.78 0.06 -0.79
N TYR A 97 -6.84 1.34 -0.48
CA TYR A 97 -7.55 2.30 -1.32
C TYR A 97 -6.53 3.26 -1.89
N ILE A 98 -6.45 3.33 -3.20
CA ILE A 98 -5.45 4.11 -3.92
C ILE A 98 -6.19 4.99 -4.90
N ARG A 99 -6.17 6.30 -4.65
CA ARG A 99 -6.71 7.34 -5.52
C ARG A 99 -5.59 8.24 -6.02
N GLY A 100 -5.58 8.53 -7.31
CA GLY A 100 -4.59 9.43 -7.92
C GLY A 100 -4.52 9.32 -9.43
N GLU A 101 -3.87 10.29 -10.05
CA GLU A 101 -3.65 10.29 -11.50
C GLU A 101 -2.64 9.21 -11.89
N VAL A 102 -2.80 8.70 -13.12
CA VAL A 102 -1.88 7.73 -13.71
C VAL A 102 -1.19 8.37 -14.91
N GLU A 103 0.13 8.26 -14.92
CA GLU A 103 0.99 8.68 -16.02
C GLU A 103 1.57 7.44 -16.70
N THR A 104 1.56 7.42 -18.03
CA THR A 104 2.21 6.37 -18.84
C THR A 104 3.48 6.95 -19.46
N VAL A 105 4.60 6.28 -19.22
CA VAL A 105 5.91 6.61 -19.79
C VAL A 105 6.31 5.51 -20.76
N ILE A 106 6.76 5.90 -21.95
CA ILE A 106 7.34 4.98 -22.94
C ILE A 106 8.86 5.06 -22.80
N ASN A 107 9.50 3.94 -22.50
CA ASN A 107 10.95 3.84 -22.37
C ASN A 107 11.63 3.71 -23.74
N ASP A 108 12.96 3.84 -23.78
CA ASP A 108 13.77 3.77 -25.01
C ASP A 108 13.59 2.45 -25.80
N ASP A 109 13.17 1.37 -25.12
CA ASP A 109 12.90 0.05 -25.70
C ASP A 109 11.43 -0.13 -26.14
N ASP A 110 10.66 0.95 -26.30
CA ASP A 110 9.21 0.97 -26.60
C ASP A 110 8.32 0.27 -25.54
N GLU A 111 8.87 -0.01 -24.36
CA GLU A 111 8.13 -0.56 -23.23
C GLU A 111 7.34 0.53 -22.50
N GLN A 112 6.05 0.27 -22.26
CA GLN A 112 5.18 1.16 -21.50
C GLN A 112 5.24 0.83 -20.01
N GLU A 113 5.46 1.85 -19.18
CA GLU A 113 5.36 1.74 -17.73
C GLU A 113 4.38 2.78 -17.19
N HIS A 114 3.50 2.33 -16.28
CA HIS A 114 2.52 3.19 -15.64
C HIS A 114 2.93 3.57 -14.23
N TYR A 115 2.66 4.81 -13.88
CA TYR A 115 3.00 5.40 -12.60
C TYR A 115 1.77 6.04 -11.99
N LEU A 116 1.48 5.71 -10.73
CA LEU A 116 0.60 6.52 -9.89
C LEU A 116 1.37 7.77 -9.48
N VAL A 117 0.80 8.94 -9.77
CA VAL A 117 1.35 10.24 -9.39
C VAL A 117 0.69 10.69 -8.08
N LEU A 118 1.52 11.04 -7.11
CA LEU A 118 1.12 11.50 -5.78
C LEU A 118 1.63 12.92 -5.55
N GLY A 119 1.28 13.51 -4.39
CA GLY A 119 1.79 14.82 -4.02
C GLY A 119 3.32 14.88 -3.95
N ASP A 120 3.85 16.10 -4.09
CA ASP A 120 5.29 16.40 -4.18
C ASP A 120 6.01 15.69 -5.34
N GLY A 121 5.29 15.31 -6.40
CA GLY A 121 5.84 14.62 -7.57
C GLY A 121 6.29 13.19 -7.30
N VAL A 122 5.90 12.61 -6.17
CA VAL A 122 6.24 11.22 -5.83
C VAL A 122 5.50 10.28 -6.77
N ARG A 123 6.23 9.32 -7.35
CA ARG A 123 5.68 8.32 -8.27
C ARG A 123 5.80 6.90 -7.70
N ILE A 124 4.72 6.13 -7.86
CA ILE A 124 4.69 4.70 -7.58
C ILE A 124 4.50 3.96 -8.90
N SER A 125 5.54 3.25 -9.34
CA SER A 125 5.48 2.36 -10.50
C SER A 125 4.50 1.20 -10.24
N CYS A 126 3.71 0.86 -11.26
CA CYS A 126 2.84 -0.30 -11.26
C CYS A 126 3.63 -1.59 -10.99
N PHE A 127 4.78 -1.77 -11.65
CA PHE A 127 5.67 -2.92 -11.44
C PHE A 127 6.25 -2.97 -10.04
N TRP A 128 6.60 -1.83 -9.44
CA TRP A 128 7.02 -1.80 -8.05
C TRP A 128 5.89 -2.32 -7.14
N LEU A 129 4.66 -1.81 -7.32
CA LEU A 129 3.53 -2.21 -6.49
C LEU A 129 3.20 -3.69 -6.67
N GLN A 130 3.16 -4.16 -7.92
CA GLN A 130 3.03 -5.58 -8.28
C GLN A 130 4.02 -6.44 -7.49
N ARG A 131 5.32 -6.14 -7.59
CA ARG A 131 6.36 -6.91 -6.89
C ARG A 131 6.13 -6.94 -5.38
N LYS A 132 5.68 -5.84 -4.78
CA LYS A 132 5.39 -5.79 -3.34
C LYS A 132 4.17 -6.63 -2.98
N LEU A 133 3.05 -6.46 -3.68
CA LEU A 133 1.86 -7.28 -3.48
C LEU A 133 2.18 -8.77 -3.59
N TRP A 134 3.00 -9.15 -4.57
CA TRP A 134 3.41 -10.53 -4.85
C TRP A 134 4.31 -11.09 -3.75
N SER A 135 5.23 -10.29 -3.21
CA SER A 135 6.11 -10.68 -2.10
C SER A 135 5.47 -10.67 -0.71
N SER A 136 4.28 -10.06 -0.57
CA SER A 136 3.59 -9.95 0.71
C SER A 136 3.20 -11.31 1.28
N GLN A 137 3.24 -11.43 2.61
CA GLN A 137 2.86 -12.65 3.33
C GLN A 137 1.39 -12.65 3.77
N VAL A 138 0.62 -11.62 3.44
CA VAL A 138 -0.81 -11.56 3.80
C VAL A 138 -1.63 -12.57 3.01
N ARG A 139 -2.63 -13.16 3.68
CA ARG A 139 -3.49 -14.20 3.09
C ARG A 139 -4.57 -13.60 2.18
N GLN A 140 -5.05 -12.41 2.53
CA GLN A 140 -6.11 -11.70 1.82
C GLN A 140 -5.67 -10.28 1.45
N GLN A 141 -5.93 -9.88 0.20
CA GLN A 141 -5.67 -8.54 -0.33
C GLN A 141 -6.96 -7.98 -0.92
N VAL A 142 -7.39 -6.82 -0.45
CA VAL A 142 -8.50 -6.06 -1.04
C VAL A 142 -7.92 -4.76 -1.58
N ILE A 143 -8.05 -4.51 -2.87
CA ILE A 143 -7.40 -3.39 -3.55
C ILE A 143 -8.47 -2.61 -4.32
N LEU A 144 -8.65 -1.35 -3.95
CA LEU A 144 -9.51 -0.39 -4.65
C LEU A 144 -8.59 0.61 -5.36
N LEU A 145 -8.64 0.62 -6.69
CA LEU A 145 -7.95 1.57 -7.54
C LEU A 145 -8.98 2.59 -8.05
N ASP A 146 -8.75 3.85 -7.76
CA ASP A 146 -9.61 4.97 -8.13
C ASP A 146 -8.76 5.97 -8.91
N PHE A 147 -8.61 5.74 -10.21
CA PHE A 147 -7.73 6.49 -11.08
C PHE A 147 -8.56 7.41 -11.98
N PRO A 148 -8.89 8.64 -11.53
CA PRO A 148 -9.66 9.54 -12.35
C PRO A 148 -8.97 9.83 -13.67
N ASN A 149 -9.77 10.02 -14.71
CA ASN A 149 -9.34 10.29 -16.08
C ASN A 149 -8.44 9.21 -16.71
N ALA A 150 -8.20 8.08 -16.04
CA ALA A 150 -7.45 6.98 -16.62
C ALA A 150 -8.22 6.33 -17.77
N GLU A 151 -7.50 6.05 -18.85
CA GLU A 151 -8.04 5.28 -19.99
C GLU A 151 -8.35 3.83 -19.57
N ASN A 152 -9.28 3.20 -20.29
CA ASN A 152 -9.81 1.89 -19.92
C ASN A 152 -8.77 0.77 -20.10
N ASP A 153 -7.93 0.90 -21.11
CA ASP A 153 -6.78 0.02 -21.36
C ASP A 153 -5.73 0.13 -20.26
N VAL A 154 -5.41 1.36 -19.81
CA VAL A 154 -4.50 1.60 -18.67
C VAL A 154 -5.05 0.95 -17.40
N LEU A 155 -6.33 1.15 -17.09
CA LEU A 155 -6.97 0.48 -15.95
C LEU A 155 -6.89 -1.06 -16.05
N THR A 156 -7.17 -1.59 -17.24
CA THR A 156 -7.12 -3.03 -17.50
C THR A 156 -5.72 -3.58 -17.26
N GLN A 157 -4.69 -2.91 -17.78
CA GLN A 157 -3.28 -3.27 -17.58
C GLN A 157 -2.89 -3.25 -16.10
N TRP A 158 -3.31 -2.23 -15.33
CA TRP A 158 -3.07 -2.20 -13.88
C TRP A 158 -3.71 -3.41 -13.18
N VAL A 159 -4.95 -3.75 -13.50
CA VAL A 159 -5.63 -4.92 -12.91
C VAL A 159 -4.88 -6.20 -13.26
N GLU A 160 -4.51 -6.38 -14.52
CA GLU A 160 -3.78 -7.57 -15.01
C GLU A 160 -2.40 -7.71 -14.34
N TYR A 161 -1.63 -6.63 -14.25
CA TYR A 161 -0.32 -6.67 -13.62
C TYR A 161 -0.39 -6.93 -12.11
N LEU A 162 -1.31 -6.27 -11.38
CA LEU A 162 -1.41 -6.45 -9.94
C LEU A 162 -2.04 -7.79 -9.54
N HIS A 163 -2.78 -8.44 -10.46
CA HIS A 163 -3.41 -9.71 -10.19
C HIS A 163 -2.40 -10.81 -9.83
N GLN A 164 -2.74 -11.65 -8.84
CA GLN A 164 -1.96 -12.81 -8.44
C GLN A 164 -2.76 -14.09 -8.64
N GLU A 165 -2.21 -15.01 -9.44
CA GLU A 165 -2.83 -16.32 -9.67
C GLU A 165 -2.60 -17.32 -8.52
N LYS A 166 -1.70 -17.03 -7.57
CA LYS A 166 -1.24 -18.00 -6.56
C LYS A 166 -1.83 -17.74 -5.18
N ASN A 167 -2.45 -18.77 -4.57
CA ASN A 167 -2.73 -19.04 -3.14
C ASN A 167 -3.20 -17.90 -2.20
N LYS A 168 -3.45 -16.69 -2.69
CA LYS A 168 -3.97 -15.55 -1.92
C LYS A 168 -5.39 -15.24 -2.37
N SER A 169 -6.24 -14.89 -1.41
CA SER A 169 -7.55 -14.35 -1.73
C SER A 169 -7.37 -12.88 -2.11
N GLN A 170 -7.39 -12.57 -3.40
CA GLN A 170 -7.24 -11.21 -3.90
C GLN A 170 -8.54 -10.72 -4.52
N CYS A 171 -8.96 -9.51 -4.13
CA CYS A 171 -10.05 -8.78 -4.76
C CYS A 171 -9.50 -7.44 -5.23
N ILE A 172 -9.67 -7.14 -6.52
CA ILE A 172 -9.29 -5.86 -7.11
C ILE A 172 -10.55 -5.23 -7.70
N ILE A 173 -10.83 -4.00 -7.31
CA ILE A 173 -11.87 -3.14 -7.89
C ILE A 173 -11.16 -1.93 -8.45
N ALA A 174 -11.25 -1.74 -9.77
CA ALA A 174 -10.65 -0.60 -10.44
C ALA A 174 -11.74 0.27 -11.04
N SER A 175 -11.58 1.59 -10.91
CA SER A 175 -12.52 2.59 -11.38
C SER A 175 -11.75 3.76 -12.00
N SER A 176 -12.31 4.31 -13.07
CA SER A 176 -11.96 5.62 -13.61
C SER A 176 -13.19 6.49 -13.48
N SER A 177 -13.06 7.55 -12.70
CA SER A 177 -14.07 8.60 -12.62
C SER A 177 -13.70 9.72 -13.58
N LEU A 178 -14.69 10.29 -14.25
CA LEU A 178 -14.49 11.56 -14.95
C LEU A 178 -14.47 12.64 -13.89
N GLU A 179 -13.34 13.33 -13.71
CA GLU A 179 -13.37 14.56 -12.92
C GLU A 179 -14.04 15.64 -13.77
N PHE A 180 -15.24 16.06 -13.36
CA PHE A 180 -15.88 17.22 -13.94
C PHE A 180 -15.11 18.46 -13.50
N SER A 181 -14.29 18.99 -14.40
CA SER A 181 -13.66 20.31 -14.31
C SER A 181 -14.69 21.44 -14.22
#